data_AF-A0A2A6ECM0-F1
#
_entry.id   AF-A0A2A6ECM0-F1
#
_cell.length_a   1.000
_cell.length_b   1.000
_cell.length_c   1.000
_cell.angle_alpha   90.00
_cell.angle_beta   90.00
_cell.angle_gamma   90.00
#
_symmetry.space_group_name_H-M   'P 1'
#
loop_
_entity.id
_entity.type
_entity.pdbx_description
1 polymer ?
#
loop_
_entity_poly.entity_id
_entity_poly.type
_entity_poly.pdbx_seq_one_letter_code
_entity_poly.pdbx_strand_id
1 'polypeptide(L)'
;MEINKSEQTAGDNSTQVQAGTVNNYYNTTTTNIIGIDEERARNICKEEYAIAKANWTQEAQGIAQERVIALEDKLIPKMKQHDETLKIFGDPAFQFVLRKAQVSAAASGEERDLDMLSELIVHRAEQNGNRERTLGIAKAIEIIDQIPESSLIGLSIFYAISTYVPETHDVHQGLRVLDNLYKSILNDVELPVGEQWIENLDVLSAVRIGSSGIQSFKKMEEFLPNSLAECLPIGIERNSKEYNEIRRNGHLVG
;
A
#
# COMPACT_ATOMS: atom_id res chain seq x y z
N MET A 1 34.56 -50.77 3.40
CA MET A 1 34.15 -49.67 2.50
C MET A 1 33.22 -50.29 1.49
N GLU A 2 31.92 -50.02 1.59
CA GLU A 2 30.95 -50.43 0.57
C GLU A 2 31.06 -49.47 -0.60
N ILE A 3 31.36 -50.02 -1.78
CA ILE A 3 31.46 -49.27 -3.02
C ILE A 3 30.09 -49.38 -3.68
N ASN A 4 29.25 -48.35 -3.52
CA ASN A 4 27.96 -48.27 -4.23
C ASN A 4 28.23 -48.14 -5.73
N LYS A 5 28.07 -49.24 -6.47
CA LYS A 5 28.11 -49.24 -7.94
C LYS A 5 26.68 -49.06 -8.45
N SER A 6 26.40 -47.89 -9.01
CA SER A 6 25.17 -47.67 -9.80
C SER A 6 25.48 -47.98 -11.25
N GLU A 7 24.89 -49.05 -11.79
CA GLU A 7 24.96 -49.41 -13.21
C GLU A 7 23.82 -48.70 -13.96
N GLN A 8 24.16 -47.97 -15.04
CA GLN A 8 23.18 -47.42 -15.98
C GLN A 8 23.38 -48.06 -17.36
N THR A 9 22.32 -48.57 -17.95
CA THR A 9 22.30 -49.08 -19.33
C THR A 9 21.60 -48.09 -20.26
N ALA A 10 22.22 -47.80 -21.40
CA ALA A 10 21.73 -46.89 -22.43
C ALA A 10 21.46 -47.63 -23.74
N GLY A 11 20.49 -47.15 -24.52
CA GLY A 11 20.20 -47.65 -25.86
C GLY A 11 21.06 -46.97 -26.93
N ASP A 12 21.03 -47.50 -28.15
CA ASP A 12 21.72 -46.92 -29.31
C ASP A 12 21.32 -45.44 -29.51
N ASN A 13 22.33 -44.58 -29.73
CA ASN A 13 22.23 -43.12 -29.86
C ASN A 13 21.80 -42.34 -28.60
N SER A 14 21.97 -42.87 -27.38
CA SER A 14 21.71 -42.11 -26.15
C SER A 14 22.99 -41.65 -25.44
N THR A 15 22.96 -40.44 -24.90
CA THR A 15 24.02 -39.88 -24.05
C THR A 15 23.65 -40.08 -22.59
N GLN A 16 24.45 -40.85 -21.85
CA GLN A 16 24.28 -40.99 -20.40
C GLN A 16 25.01 -39.87 -19.68
N VAL A 17 24.30 -39.15 -18.81
CA VAL A 17 24.87 -38.16 -17.90
C VAL A 17 24.62 -38.64 -16.48
N GLN A 18 25.69 -39.01 -15.77
CA GLN A 18 25.62 -39.42 -14.38
C GLN A 18 25.98 -38.23 -13.47
N ALA A 19 24.96 -37.61 -12.88
CA ALA A 19 25.13 -36.51 -11.93
C ALA A 19 24.93 -37.01 -10.49
N GLY A 20 25.82 -36.66 -9.57
CA GLY A 20 25.74 -37.05 -8.16
C GLY A 20 24.64 -36.33 -7.37
N THR A 21 24.24 -35.14 -7.80
CA THR A 21 23.08 -34.40 -7.29
C THR A 21 22.51 -33.58 -8.44
N VAL A 22 21.26 -33.86 -8.83
CA VAL A 22 20.53 -33.07 -9.81
C VAL A 22 19.63 -32.12 -9.03
N ASN A 23 19.99 -30.82 -8.96
CA ASN A 23 19.08 -29.79 -8.45
C ASN A 23 18.04 -29.49 -9.53
N ASN A 24 17.01 -30.33 -9.59
CA ASN A 24 15.92 -30.18 -10.54
C ASN A 24 14.92 -29.17 -10.00
N TYR A 25 15.08 -27.89 -10.35
CA TYR A 25 14.11 -26.83 -10.02
C TYR A 25 12.80 -26.95 -10.81
N TYR A 26 12.77 -27.82 -11.83
CA TYR A 26 11.57 -28.16 -12.58
C TYR A 26 11.12 -29.57 -12.20
N ASN A 27 10.04 -29.65 -11.43
CA ASN A 27 9.34 -30.89 -11.19
C ASN A 27 8.68 -31.35 -12.50
N THR A 28 9.08 -32.52 -12.98
CA THR A 28 8.11 -33.58 -13.29
C THR A 28 8.61 -34.86 -12.62
N THR A 29 7.78 -35.39 -11.72
CA THR A 29 7.88 -36.70 -11.02
C THR A 29 8.59 -36.68 -9.65
N THR A 30 7.75 -36.64 -8.61
CA THR A 30 7.84 -37.27 -7.28
C THR A 30 9.19 -37.26 -6.54
N THR A 31 9.16 -36.72 -5.30
CA THR A 31 10.18 -36.82 -4.23
C THR A 31 11.47 -36.00 -4.37
N ASN A 32 11.33 -34.67 -4.38
CA ASN A 32 12.12 -33.69 -3.60
C ASN A 32 11.82 -32.31 -4.16
N ILE A 33 10.82 -31.62 -3.61
CA ILE A 33 10.67 -30.18 -3.86
C ILE A 33 11.86 -29.55 -3.14
N ILE A 34 12.93 -29.23 -3.87
CA ILE A 34 13.90 -28.25 -3.41
C ILE A 34 13.10 -26.95 -3.37
N GLY A 35 12.72 -26.52 -2.16
CA GLY A 35 12.01 -25.25 -1.96
C GLY A 35 12.82 -24.09 -2.54
N ILE A 36 12.17 -22.96 -2.76
CA ILE A 36 12.90 -21.75 -3.12
C ILE A 36 13.58 -21.27 -1.84
N ASP A 37 14.89 -21.48 -1.75
CA ASP A 37 15.67 -20.88 -0.67
C ASP A 37 15.87 -19.38 -0.93
N GLU A 38 16.42 -18.69 0.06
CA GLU A 38 16.65 -17.24 -0.04
C GLU A 38 17.61 -16.88 -1.18
N GLU A 39 18.63 -17.71 -1.42
CA GLU A 39 19.58 -17.51 -2.52
C GLU A 39 18.86 -17.57 -3.86
N ARG A 40 18.00 -18.58 -4.08
CA ARG A 40 17.22 -18.71 -5.29
C ARG A 40 16.21 -17.57 -5.43
N ALA A 41 15.55 -17.14 -4.36
CA ALA A 41 14.64 -16.00 -4.39
C ALA A 41 15.36 -14.71 -4.85
N ARG A 42 16.55 -14.43 -4.31
CA ARG A 42 17.38 -13.29 -4.75
C ARG A 42 17.84 -13.42 -6.20
N ASN A 43 18.14 -14.63 -6.67
CA ASN A 43 18.48 -14.86 -8.07
C ASN A 43 17.27 -14.62 -8.99
N ILE A 44 16.06 -15.01 -8.58
CA ILE A 44 14.83 -14.69 -9.31
C ILE A 44 14.63 -13.17 -9.37
N CYS A 45 14.85 -12.44 -8.28
CA CYS A 45 14.78 -10.97 -8.30
C CYS A 45 15.75 -10.37 -9.34
N LYS A 46 16.99 -10.85 -9.40
CA LYS A 46 17.99 -10.41 -10.39
C LYS A 46 17.58 -10.75 -11.83
N GLU A 47 17.04 -11.95 -12.05
CA GLU A 47 16.55 -12.41 -13.36
C GLU A 47 15.39 -11.51 -13.85
N GLU A 48 14.44 -11.21 -12.97
CA GLU A 48 13.31 -10.32 -13.27
C GLU A 48 13.74 -8.87 -13.49
N TYR A 49 14.66 -8.38 -12.66
CA TYR A 49 15.21 -7.03 -12.80
C TYR A 49 15.97 -6.85 -14.11
N ALA A 50 16.72 -7.87 -14.54
CA ALA A 50 17.47 -7.82 -15.80
C ALA A 50 16.54 -7.54 -17.01
N ILE A 51 15.30 -8.03 -16.96
CA ILE A 51 14.30 -7.78 -18.00
C ILE A 51 13.86 -6.31 -18.01
N ALA A 52 13.61 -5.72 -16.84
CA ALA A 52 13.28 -4.29 -16.73
C ALA A 52 14.46 -3.40 -17.16
N LYS A 53 15.65 -3.72 -16.64
CA LYS A 53 16.91 -3.01 -16.87
C LYS A 53 17.31 -2.92 -18.35
N ALA A 54 16.95 -3.92 -19.15
CA ALA A 54 17.31 -3.98 -20.57
C ALA A 54 16.83 -2.77 -21.39
N ASN A 55 15.80 -2.04 -20.92
CA ASN A 55 15.24 -0.88 -21.59
C ASN A 55 15.84 0.46 -21.14
N TRP A 56 16.80 0.47 -20.21
CA TRP A 56 17.35 1.70 -19.64
C TRP A 56 18.78 1.96 -20.13
N THR A 57 19.14 3.24 -20.22
CA THR A 57 20.50 3.65 -20.56
C THR A 57 21.46 3.34 -19.42
N GLN A 58 22.74 3.19 -19.73
CA GLN A 58 23.77 2.79 -18.76
C GLN A 58 23.84 3.75 -17.55
N GLU A 59 23.63 5.04 -17.77
CA GLU A 59 23.62 6.07 -16.72
C GLU A 59 22.49 5.86 -15.71
N ALA A 60 21.28 5.54 -16.21
CA ALA A 60 20.11 5.30 -15.36
C ALA A 60 20.22 3.98 -14.57
N GLN A 61 20.92 2.98 -15.13
CA GLN A 61 21.02 1.65 -14.53
C GLN A 61 21.71 1.64 -13.17
N GLY A 62 22.69 2.52 -12.92
CA GLY A 62 23.36 2.61 -11.62
C GLY A 62 22.39 3.00 -10.50
N ILE A 63 21.68 4.11 -10.71
CA ILE A 63 20.69 4.65 -9.77
C ILE A 63 19.55 3.65 -9.56
N ALA A 64 19.02 3.07 -10.65
CA ALA A 64 17.95 2.09 -10.59
C ALA A 64 18.37 0.83 -9.82
N GLN A 65 19.62 0.37 -10.00
CA GLN A 65 20.14 -0.82 -9.32
C GLN A 65 20.21 -0.63 -7.81
N GLU A 66 20.69 0.53 -7.34
CA GLU A 66 20.75 0.86 -5.91
C GLU A 66 19.35 0.84 -5.27
N ARG A 67 18.37 1.47 -5.92
CA ARG A 67 16.98 1.53 -5.44
C ARG A 67 16.32 0.16 -5.40
N VAL A 68 16.57 -0.68 -6.42
CA VAL A 68 16.01 -2.04 -6.48
C VAL A 68 16.64 -2.96 -5.44
N ILE A 69 17.95 -2.86 -5.20
CA ILE A 69 18.60 -3.60 -4.10
C ILE A 69 18.00 -3.20 -2.76
N ALA A 70 17.78 -1.90 -2.53
CA ALA A 70 17.16 -1.40 -1.30
C ALA A 70 15.73 -1.93 -1.10
N LEU A 71 14.93 -2.04 -2.17
CA LEU A 71 13.63 -2.72 -2.11
C LEU A 71 13.78 -4.21 -1.74
N GLU A 72 14.67 -4.92 -2.43
CA GLU A 72 14.86 -6.37 -2.23
C GLU A 72 15.32 -6.71 -0.81
N ASP A 73 16.21 -5.89 -0.24
CA ASP A 73 16.71 -6.07 1.13
C ASP A 73 15.62 -5.82 2.18
N LYS A 74 14.62 -4.98 1.90
CA LYS A 74 13.42 -4.82 2.73
C LYS A 74 12.41 -5.96 2.49
N LEU A 75 12.27 -6.43 1.25
CA LEU A 75 11.26 -7.42 0.85
C LEU A 75 11.59 -8.84 1.32
N ILE A 76 12.80 -9.33 1.06
CA ILE A 76 13.16 -10.74 1.25
C ILE A 76 12.97 -11.20 2.71
N PRO A 77 13.40 -10.44 3.73
CA PRO A 77 13.15 -10.81 5.13
C PRO A 77 11.65 -10.92 5.45
N LYS A 78 10.83 -9.98 4.97
CA LYS A 78 9.37 -9.99 5.19
C LYS A 78 8.71 -11.18 4.50
N MET A 79 9.12 -11.50 3.28
CA MET A 79 8.64 -12.68 2.55
C MET A 79 8.98 -13.98 3.28
N LYS A 80 10.19 -14.09 3.84
CA LYS A 80 10.62 -15.27 4.59
C LYS A 80 9.88 -15.41 5.92
N GLN A 81 9.58 -14.30 6.57
CA GLN A 81 8.72 -14.27 7.76
C GLN A 81 7.29 -14.70 7.43
N HIS A 82 6.78 -14.31 6.26
CA HIS A 82 5.44 -14.68 5.79
C HIS A 82 5.35 -16.16 5.36
N ASP A 83 6.28 -16.62 4.52
CA ASP A 83 6.40 -18.01 4.04
C ASP A 83 7.88 -18.39 3.93
N GLU A 84 8.38 -19.17 4.89
CA GLU A 84 9.78 -19.61 4.95
C GLU A 84 10.22 -20.38 3.70
N THR A 85 9.27 -21.00 2.97
CA THR A 85 9.57 -21.79 1.76
C THR A 85 9.77 -20.95 0.50
N LEU A 86 9.42 -19.65 0.56
CA LEU A 86 9.46 -18.67 -0.54
C LEU A 86 8.91 -19.18 -1.89
N LYS A 87 8.06 -20.22 -1.87
CA LYS A 87 7.60 -20.93 -3.07
C LYS A 87 6.89 -20.03 -4.08
N ILE A 88 6.29 -18.94 -3.59
CA ILE A 88 5.60 -17.94 -4.40
C ILE A 88 6.52 -17.25 -5.42
N PHE A 89 7.83 -17.19 -5.18
CA PHE A 89 8.78 -16.66 -6.16
C PHE A 89 8.85 -17.49 -7.45
N GLY A 90 8.40 -18.74 -7.42
CA GLY A 90 8.30 -19.61 -8.61
C GLY A 90 7.02 -19.37 -9.41
N ASP A 91 6.07 -18.59 -8.88
CA ASP A 91 4.82 -18.28 -9.56
C ASP A 91 5.02 -17.15 -10.59
N PRO A 92 4.69 -17.36 -11.88
CA PRO A 92 4.86 -16.34 -12.91
C PRO A 92 4.05 -15.06 -12.65
N ALA A 93 2.85 -15.17 -12.07
CA ALA A 93 2.03 -14.00 -11.77
C ALA A 93 2.61 -13.17 -10.64
N PHE A 94 3.32 -13.79 -9.69
CA PHE A 94 4.10 -13.09 -8.68
C PHE A 94 5.34 -12.42 -9.28
N GLN A 95 6.08 -13.10 -10.16
CA GLN A 95 7.25 -12.52 -10.85
C GLN A 95 6.87 -11.27 -11.66
N PHE A 96 5.73 -11.25 -12.34
CA PHE A 96 5.24 -10.04 -13.01
C PHE A 96 5.00 -8.87 -12.04
N VAL A 97 4.48 -9.14 -10.84
CA VAL A 97 4.29 -8.11 -9.82
C VAL A 97 5.62 -7.63 -9.26
N LEU A 98 6.54 -8.56 -8.99
CA LEU A 98 7.90 -8.24 -8.54
C LEU A 98 8.60 -7.30 -9.53
N ARG A 99 8.54 -7.61 -10.84
CA ARG A 99 9.12 -6.75 -11.87
C ARG A 99 8.51 -5.36 -11.90
N LYS A 100 7.18 -5.24 -11.76
CA LYS A 100 6.50 -3.94 -11.67
C LYS A 100 6.99 -3.14 -10.46
N ALA A 101 7.13 -3.79 -9.30
CA ALA A 101 7.65 -3.13 -8.11
C ALA A 101 9.11 -2.69 -8.28
N GLN A 102 9.95 -3.49 -8.95
CA GLN A 102 11.32 -3.09 -9.27
C GLN A 102 11.38 -1.88 -10.20
N VAL A 103 10.45 -1.78 -11.17
CA VAL A 103 10.32 -0.58 -12.02
C VAL A 103 9.90 0.64 -11.20
N SER A 104 8.90 0.51 -10.32
CA SER A 104 8.46 1.61 -9.47
C SER A 104 9.53 2.06 -8.47
N ALA A 105 10.25 1.12 -7.86
CA ALA A 105 11.39 1.42 -6.99
C ALA A 105 12.50 2.15 -7.74
N ALA A 106 12.82 1.71 -8.96
CA ALA A 106 13.79 2.40 -9.80
C ALA A 106 13.37 3.85 -10.12
N ALA A 107 12.07 4.13 -10.23
CA ALA A 107 11.54 5.47 -10.51
C ALA A 107 11.52 6.40 -9.28
N SER A 108 10.92 5.98 -8.16
CA SER A 108 10.67 6.81 -6.97
C SER A 108 11.96 7.22 -6.24
N GLY A 109 12.76 6.24 -5.81
CA GLY A 109 13.92 6.49 -4.94
C GLY A 109 13.61 7.00 -3.52
N GLU A 110 12.34 7.17 -3.13
CA GLU A 110 11.96 7.53 -1.77
C GLU A 110 11.91 6.29 -0.86
N GLU A 111 12.45 6.39 0.35
CA GLU A 111 12.46 5.25 1.29
C GLU A 111 11.05 4.78 1.67
N ARG A 112 10.10 5.72 1.83
CA ARG A 112 8.69 5.43 2.12
C ARG A 112 8.06 4.53 1.07
N ASP A 113 8.39 4.77 -0.20
CA ASP A 113 7.83 4.01 -1.31
C ASP A 113 8.43 2.60 -1.36
N LEU A 114 9.71 2.44 -1.05
CA LEU A 114 10.34 1.13 -0.94
C LEU A 114 9.73 0.30 0.21
N ASP A 115 9.47 0.95 1.35
CA ASP A 115 8.80 0.30 2.48
C ASP A 115 7.39 -0.17 2.09
N MET A 116 6.59 0.70 1.50
CA MET A 116 5.24 0.36 1.07
C MET A 116 5.21 -0.68 -0.06
N LEU A 117 6.11 -0.59 -1.03
CA LEU A 117 6.25 -1.62 -2.08
C LEU A 117 6.53 -2.99 -1.47
N SER A 118 7.42 -3.07 -0.47
CA SER A 118 7.71 -4.34 0.19
C SER A 118 6.48 -4.94 0.89
N GLU A 119 5.65 -4.12 1.54
CA GLU A 119 4.38 -4.55 2.17
C GLU A 119 3.35 -4.98 1.12
N LEU A 120 3.19 -4.22 0.04
CA LEU A 120 2.26 -4.55 -1.04
C LEU A 120 2.59 -5.89 -1.69
N ILE A 121 3.87 -6.21 -1.88
CA ILE A 121 4.30 -7.50 -2.45
C ILE A 121 4.02 -8.66 -1.47
N VAL A 122 4.24 -8.46 -0.17
CA VAL A 122 3.88 -9.47 0.86
C VAL A 122 2.38 -9.70 0.85
N HIS A 123 1.58 -8.64 0.87
CA HIS A 123 0.12 -8.76 0.75
C HIS A 123 -0.29 -9.43 -0.55
N ARG A 124 0.41 -9.21 -1.67
CA ARG A 124 0.13 -9.92 -2.92
C ARG A 124 0.33 -11.43 -2.80
N ALA A 125 1.32 -11.88 -2.03
CA ALA A 125 1.55 -13.30 -1.78
C ALA A 125 0.41 -13.94 -0.96
N GLU A 126 -0.20 -13.18 -0.05
CA GLU A 126 -1.30 -13.63 0.82
C GLU A 126 -2.64 -13.87 0.11
N GLN A 127 -2.87 -13.24 -1.04
CA GLN A 127 -4.22 -13.13 -1.59
C GLN A 127 -4.82 -14.44 -2.15
N ASN A 128 -4.09 -15.57 -2.19
CA ASN A 128 -4.59 -16.92 -2.53
C ASN A 128 -5.56 -16.98 -3.72
N GLY A 129 -5.31 -16.20 -4.78
CA GLY A 129 -6.16 -16.17 -5.98
C GLY A 129 -7.34 -15.19 -5.94
N ASN A 130 -7.48 -14.36 -4.90
CA ASN A 130 -8.43 -13.24 -4.89
C ASN A 130 -8.02 -12.20 -5.95
N ARG A 131 -8.73 -12.25 -7.09
CA ARG A 131 -8.44 -11.42 -8.27
C ARG A 131 -8.64 -9.93 -8.02
N GLU A 132 -9.68 -9.56 -7.28
CA GLU A 132 -10.03 -8.15 -7.02
C GLU A 132 -8.96 -7.48 -6.17
N ARG A 133 -8.55 -8.13 -5.07
CA ARG A 133 -7.46 -7.63 -4.22
C ARG A 133 -6.13 -7.62 -4.95
N THR A 134 -5.86 -8.66 -5.75
CA THR A 134 -4.65 -8.74 -6.58
C THR A 134 -4.58 -7.56 -7.57
N LEU A 135 -5.70 -7.21 -8.21
CA LEU A 135 -5.79 -6.07 -9.12
C LEU A 135 -5.48 -4.76 -8.39
N GLY A 136 -6.10 -4.53 -7.24
CA GLY A 136 -5.87 -3.33 -6.43
C GLY A 136 -4.42 -3.18 -6.00
N ILE A 137 -3.81 -4.26 -5.49
CA ILE A 137 -2.39 -4.27 -5.08
C ILE A 137 -1.46 -4.02 -6.28
N ALA A 138 -1.71 -4.69 -7.41
CA ALA A 138 -0.90 -4.49 -8.61
C ALA A 138 -0.98 -3.04 -9.11
N LYS A 139 -2.17 -2.42 -9.05
CA LYS A 139 -2.33 -1.01 -9.42
C LYS A 139 -1.62 -0.08 -8.44
N ALA A 140 -1.71 -0.35 -7.13
CA ALA A 140 -1.01 0.44 -6.12
C ALA A 140 0.52 0.42 -6.33
N ILE A 141 1.08 -0.76 -6.63
CA ILE A 141 2.51 -0.91 -6.96
C ILE A 141 2.90 -0.05 -8.17
N GLU A 142 2.07 0.02 -9.20
CA GLU A 142 2.35 0.75 -10.44
C GLU A 142 2.32 2.29 -10.31
N ILE A 143 1.59 2.82 -9.32
CA ILE A 143 1.34 4.27 -9.21
C ILE A 143 1.98 4.89 -7.97
N ILE A 144 2.64 4.10 -7.13
CA ILE A 144 3.13 4.57 -5.83
C ILE A 144 4.09 5.75 -5.96
N ASP A 145 4.97 5.72 -6.95
CA ASP A 145 5.96 6.74 -7.25
C ASP A 145 5.34 8.05 -7.78
N GLN A 146 4.05 8.02 -8.09
CA GLN A 146 3.29 9.13 -8.68
C GLN A 146 2.30 9.76 -7.71
N ILE A 147 2.15 9.22 -6.49
CA ILE A 147 1.23 9.75 -5.48
C ILE A 147 2.03 10.54 -4.43
N PRO A 148 1.89 11.87 -4.38
CA PRO A 148 2.49 12.67 -3.31
C PRO A 148 1.93 12.27 -1.93
N GLU A 149 2.78 12.28 -0.91
CA GLU A 149 2.39 12.02 0.48
C GLU A 149 1.25 12.94 0.94
N SER A 150 1.31 14.22 0.59
CA SER A 150 0.25 15.19 0.91
C SER A 150 -1.10 14.81 0.32
N SER A 151 -1.16 14.14 -0.83
CA SER A 151 -2.40 13.65 -1.42
C SER A 151 -3.03 12.52 -0.59
N LEU A 152 -2.22 11.58 -0.07
CA LEU A 152 -2.70 10.51 0.82
C LEU A 152 -3.17 11.06 2.17
N ILE A 153 -2.48 12.07 2.70
CA ILE A 153 -2.87 12.78 3.92
C ILE A 153 -4.17 13.55 3.69
N GLY A 154 -4.30 14.24 2.56
CA GLY A 154 -5.53 14.92 2.15
C GLY A 154 -6.73 13.98 2.11
N LEU A 155 -6.58 12.79 1.50
CA LEU A 155 -7.63 11.76 1.49
C LEU A 155 -7.95 11.24 2.89
N SER A 156 -6.94 11.03 3.71
CA SER A 156 -7.08 10.51 5.07
C SER A 156 -7.82 11.51 5.97
N ILE A 157 -7.50 12.80 5.87
CA ILE A 157 -8.22 13.88 6.56
C ILE A 157 -9.65 14.01 6.04
N PHE A 158 -9.86 13.97 4.73
CA PHE A 158 -11.21 14.00 4.15
C PHE A 158 -12.07 12.84 4.66
N TYR A 159 -11.53 11.62 4.66
CA TYR A 159 -12.19 10.44 5.20
C TYR A 159 -12.50 10.61 6.69
N ALA A 160 -11.53 11.08 7.48
CA ALA A 160 -11.71 11.27 8.92
C ALA A 160 -12.81 12.28 9.24
N ILE A 161 -12.80 13.44 8.57
CA ILE A 161 -13.84 14.49 8.70
C ILE A 161 -15.22 13.94 8.30
N SER A 162 -15.27 13.10 7.27
CA SER A 162 -16.53 12.56 6.72
C SER A 162 -17.10 11.40 7.54
N THR A 163 -16.28 10.73 8.36
CA THR A 163 -16.63 9.45 9.00
C THR A 163 -16.73 9.56 10.51
N TYR A 164 -15.84 10.33 11.14
CA TYR A 164 -15.72 10.35 12.60
C TYR A 164 -16.41 11.56 13.21
N VAL A 165 -17.20 11.31 14.25
CA VAL A 165 -17.84 12.31 15.10
C VAL A 165 -17.44 11.99 16.54
N PRO A 166 -17.11 12.99 17.38
CA PRO A 166 -16.70 12.73 18.75
C PRO A 166 -17.90 12.29 19.59
N GLU A 167 -17.74 11.21 20.35
CA GLU A 167 -18.77 10.69 21.27
C GLU A 167 -18.80 11.50 22.58
N THR A 168 -19.13 12.78 22.51
CA THR A 168 -19.28 13.65 23.68
C THR A 168 -20.28 14.77 23.45
N HIS A 169 -20.93 15.21 24.52
CA HIS A 169 -21.83 16.38 24.52
C HIS A 169 -21.10 17.68 24.90
N ASP A 170 -19.80 17.61 25.24
CA ASP A 170 -18.96 18.77 25.52
C ASP A 170 -18.22 19.20 24.24
N VAL A 171 -18.59 20.35 23.68
CA VAL A 171 -17.99 20.89 22.46
C VAL A 171 -16.48 21.09 22.57
N HIS A 172 -15.96 21.49 23.74
CA HIS A 172 -14.53 21.71 23.94
C HIS A 172 -13.76 20.38 23.98
N GLN A 173 -14.36 19.36 24.60
CA GLN A 173 -13.79 18.02 24.57
C GLN A 173 -13.82 17.43 23.16
N GLY A 174 -14.95 17.57 22.45
CA GLY A 174 -15.12 17.07 21.09
C GLY A 174 -14.12 17.69 20.12
N LEU A 175 -13.99 19.02 20.13
CA LEU A 175 -13.01 19.73 19.31
C LEU A 175 -11.57 19.32 19.63
N ARG A 176 -11.23 19.08 20.91
CA ARG A 176 -9.89 18.61 21.29
C ARG A 176 -9.59 17.21 20.76
N VAL A 177 -10.55 16.30 20.81
CA VAL A 177 -10.38 14.93 20.27
C VAL A 177 -10.16 14.98 18.76
N LEU A 178 -10.97 15.77 18.04
CA LEU A 178 -10.81 15.96 16.60
C LEU A 178 -9.48 16.63 16.24
N ASP A 179 -9.09 17.68 16.96
CA ASP A 179 -7.80 18.37 16.76
C ASP A 179 -6.62 17.40 16.95
N ASN A 180 -6.65 16.56 17.99
CA ASN A 180 -5.63 15.54 18.21
C ASN A 180 -5.59 14.49 17.09
N LEU A 181 -6.76 14.02 16.63
CA LEU A 181 -6.86 13.08 15.52
C LEU A 181 -6.27 13.68 14.23
N TYR A 182 -6.70 14.89 13.87
CA TYR A 182 -6.23 15.54 12.65
C TYR A 182 -4.75 15.87 12.71
N LYS A 183 -4.23 16.33 13.85
CA LYS A 183 -2.77 16.51 14.05
C LYS A 183 -2.00 15.21 13.84
N SER A 184 -2.51 14.10 14.37
CA SER A 184 -1.88 12.79 14.21
C SER A 184 -1.86 12.31 12.75
N ILE A 185 -2.90 12.61 11.98
CA ILE A 185 -2.97 12.25 10.55
C ILE A 185 -2.07 13.17 9.72
N LEU A 186 -2.06 14.47 10.02
CA LEU A 186 -1.23 15.45 9.31
C LEU A 186 0.25 15.17 9.50
N ASN A 187 0.68 14.78 10.71
CA ASN A 187 2.06 14.44 11.02
C ASN A 187 3.08 15.45 10.47
N ASP A 188 2.83 16.74 10.76
CA ASP A 188 3.61 17.90 10.28
C ASP A 188 3.65 18.13 8.75
N VAL A 189 2.84 17.40 7.97
CA VAL A 189 2.67 17.63 6.52
C VAL A 189 1.51 18.60 6.27
N GLU A 190 1.73 19.56 5.36
CA GLU A 190 0.69 20.48 4.94
C GLU A 190 -0.37 19.80 4.07
N LEU A 191 -1.63 20.22 4.25
CA LEU A 191 -2.71 19.76 3.39
C LEU A 191 -2.48 20.20 1.93
N PRO A 192 -2.86 19.36 0.96
CA PRO A 192 -2.76 19.74 -0.44
C PRO A 192 -3.72 20.91 -0.72
N VAL A 193 -3.25 21.87 -1.51
CA VAL A 193 -3.97 23.11 -1.82
C VAL A 193 -4.55 23.04 -3.23
N GLY A 194 -5.77 23.56 -3.39
CA GLY A 194 -6.49 23.56 -4.66
C GLY A 194 -7.02 22.19 -5.05
N GLU A 195 -7.29 22.01 -6.33
CA GLU A 195 -8.01 20.86 -6.88
C GLU A 195 -7.09 19.85 -7.59
N GLN A 196 -5.89 20.26 -8.00
CA GLN A 196 -4.99 19.46 -8.84
C GLN A 196 -4.62 18.10 -8.22
N TRP A 197 -4.46 18.04 -6.90
CA TRP A 197 -4.04 16.83 -6.22
C TRP A 197 -5.08 15.70 -6.35
N ILE A 198 -6.38 16.03 -6.28
CA ILE A 198 -7.46 15.03 -6.39
C ILE A 198 -7.74 14.69 -7.86
N GLU A 199 -7.58 15.64 -8.78
CA GLU A 199 -7.60 15.36 -10.23
C GLU A 199 -6.48 14.39 -10.62
N ASN A 200 -5.26 14.60 -10.11
CA ASN A 200 -4.14 13.68 -10.35
C ASN A 200 -4.43 12.28 -9.81
N LEU A 201 -5.05 12.17 -8.63
CA LEU A 201 -5.48 10.88 -8.08
C LEU A 201 -6.55 10.20 -8.95
N ASP A 202 -7.47 10.96 -9.56
CA ASP A 202 -8.48 10.41 -10.49
C ASP A 202 -7.85 9.91 -11.79
N VAL A 203 -6.86 10.66 -12.33
CA VAL A 203 -6.04 10.24 -13.48
C VAL A 203 -5.32 8.92 -13.19
N LEU A 204 -4.76 8.78 -11.99
CA LEU A 204 -4.13 7.53 -11.54
C LEU A 204 -5.14 6.41 -11.24
N SER A 205 -6.44 6.71 -11.30
CA SER A 205 -7.55 5.83 -10.88
C SER A 205 -7.46 5.38 -9.43
N ALA A 206 -6.84 6.20 -8.57
CA ALA A 206 -6.80 6.01 -7.13
C ALA A 206 -8.10 6.48 -6.45
N VAL A 207 -8.79 7.45 -7.06
CA VAL A 207 -10.12 7.91 -6.66
C VAL A 207 -11.06 7.94 -7.85
N ARG A 208 -12.35 8.18 -7.58
CA ARG A 208 -13.36 8.45 -8.60
C ARG A 208 -14.05 9.76 -8.27
N ILE A 209 -13.88 10.75 -9.14
CA ILE A 209 -14.63 12.00 -9.04
C ILE A 209 -15.99 11.80 -9.72
N GLY A 210 -17.08 12.16 -9.03
CA GLY A 210 -18.44 12.05 -9.57
C GLY A 210 -18.68 12.97 -10.76
N SER A 211 -19.85 12.85 -11.42
CA SER A 211 -20.21 13.68 -12.59
C SER A 211 -20.26 15.18 -12.29
N SER A 212 -20.51 15.56 -11.04
CA SER A 212 -20.45 16.95 -10.58
C SER A 212 -19.03 17.45 -10.30
N GLY A 213 -18.00 16.62 -10.49
CA GLY A 213 -16.63 17.01 -10.24
C GLY A 213 -16.33 17.27 -8.76
N ILE A 214 -15.30 18.08 -8.54
CA ILE A 214 -14.88 18.58 -7.23
C ILE A 214 -15.85 19.65 -6.69
N GLN A 215 -16.76 20.16 -7.52
CA GLN A 215 -17.80 21.12 -7.12
C GLN A 215 -18.82 20.52 -6.13
N SER A 216 -18.81 19.20 -5.93
CA SER A 216 -19.60 18.51 -4.92
C SER A 216 -19.06 18.65 -3.49
N PHE A 217 -17.81 19.12 -3.33
CA PHE A 217 -17.19 19.28 -2.01
C PHE A 217 -17.80 20.49 -1.30
N LYS A 218 -18.49 20.23 -0.18
CA LYS A 218 -19.03 21.28 0.67
C LYS A 218 -17.90 22.04 1.37
N LYS A 219 -18.10 23.34 1.55
CA LYS A 219 -17.22 24.11 2.44
C LYS A 219 -17.36 23.60 3.87
N MET A 220 -16.28 23.72 4.67
CA MET A 220 -16.30 23.30 6.08
C MET A 220 -17.42 23.99 6.88
N GLU A 221 -17.71 25.26 6.57
CA GLU A 221 -18.80 26.04 7.18
C GLU A 221 -20.19 25.43 6.90
N GLU A 222 -20.36 24.72 5.79
CA GLU A 222 -21.62 24.05 5.43
C GLU A 222 -21.67 22.61 5.97
N PHE A 223 -20.50 21.99 6.13
CA PHE A 223 -20.37 20.61 6.58
C PHE A 223 -20.41 20.47 8.11
N LEU A 224 -19.52 21.19 8.81
CA LEU A 224 -19.28 21.02 10.25
C LEU A 224 -20.52 21.22 11.13
N PRO A 225 -21.41 22.21 10.89
CA PRO A 225 -22.58 22.39 11.73
C PRO A 225 -23.50 21.17 11.73
N ASN A 226 -23.60 20.48 10.60
CA ASN A 226 -24.41 19.26 10.48
C ASN A 226 -23.72 18.08 11.15
N SER A 227 -22.41 17.91 10.91
CA SER A 227 -21.65 16.77 11.44
C SER A 227 -21.41 16.84 12.95
N LEU A 228 -21.42 18.04 13.54
CA LEU A 228 -21.24 18.27 14.98
C LEU A 228 -22.54 18.64 15.70
N ALA A 229 -23.70 18.45 15.07
CA ALA A 229 -24.99 18.86 15.62
C ALA A 229 -25.27 18.28 17.03
N GLU A 230 -24.78 17.08 17.32
CA GLU A 230 -24.93 16.41 18.63
C GLU A 230 -24.03 17.03 19.73
N CYS A 231 -22.91 17.62 19.34
CA CYS A 231 -21.95 18.27 20.24
C CYS A 231 -22.15 19.79 20.33
N LEU A 232 -22.86 20.37 19.35
CA LEU A 232 -23.18 21.78 19.33
C LEU A 232 -24.29 22.05 20.37
N PRO A 233 -24.05 22.92 21.36
CA PRO A 233 -25.07 23.24 22.34
C PRO A 233 -26.28 23.87 21.64
N ILE A 234 -27.39 23.14 21.60
CA ILE A 234 -28.70 23.69 21.24
C ILE A 234 -29.21 24.42 22.49
N GLY A 235 -28.78 25.67 22.68
CA GLY A 235 -29.14 26.43 23.87
C GLY A 235 -28.58 27.83 23.88
N ILE A 236 -29.15 28.66 24.74
CA ILE A 236 -28.68 30.02 24.98
C ILE A 236 -27.75 29.97 26.19
N GLU A 237 -26.58 30.61 26.09
CA GLU A 237 -25.62 30.70 27.19
C GLU A 237 -26.33 31.15 28.48
N ARG A 238 -26.15 30.36 29.55
CA ARG A 238 -26.78 30.63 30.83
C ARG A 238 -26.31 31.99 31.34
N ASN A 239 -27.26 32.87 31.65
CA ASN A 239 -27.04 34.27 32.06
C ASN A 239 -26.66 35.26 30.94
N SER A 240 -26.72 34.87 29.66
CA SER A 240 -26.64 35.86 28.58
C SER A 240 -27.81 36.85 28.63
N LYS A 241 -27.71 37.97 27.90
CA LYS A 241 -28.81 38.94 27.79
C LYS A 241 -30.08 38.27 27.27
N GLU A 242 -29.93 37.45 26.24
CA GLU A 242 -30.99 36.72 25.54
C GLU A 242 -31.65 35.65 26.44
N TYR A 243 -30.84 34.92 27.23
CA TYR A 243 -31.33 33.99 28.25
C TYR A 243 -32.18 34.71 29.30
N ASN A 244 -31.71 35.87 29.76
CA ASN A 244 -32.40 36.67 30.77
C ASN A 244 -33.68 37.34 30.24
N GLU A 245 -33.75 37.70 28.95
CA GLU A 245 -34.96 38.22 28.31
C GLU A 245 -36.02 37.13 28.14
N ILE A 246 -35.65 35.95 27.62
CA ILE A 246 -36.58 34.82 27.46
C ILE A 246 -37.11 34.35 28.81
N ARG A 247 -36.24 34.24 29.83
CA ARG A 247 -36.66 33.87 31.19
C ARG A 247 -37.65 34.88 31.80
N ARG A 248 -37.47 36.17 31.52
CA ARG A 248 -38.34 37.26 32.01
C ARG A 248 -39.70 37.24 31.31
N ASN A 249 -39.72 36.97 30.00
CA ASN A 249 -40.93 36.93 29.21
C ASN A 249 -41.73 35.62 29.39
N GLY A 250 -41.06 34.49 29.67
CA GLY A 250 -41.71 33.21 29.94
C GLY A 250 -42.49 33.14 31.27
N HIS A 251 -42.21 34.04 32.22
CA HIS A 251 -43.00 34.18 33.46
C HIS A 251 -44.29 35.01 33.29
N LEU A 252 -44.51 35.63 32.12
CA LEU A 252 -45.70 36.48 31.86
C LEU A 252 -46.87 35.71 31.21
N VAL A 253 -46.73 34.39 31.00
CA VAL A 253 -47.75 33.53 30.36
C VAL A 253 -48.20 32.39 31.30
N GLY A 254 -48.10 32.60 32.62
CA GLY A 254 -48.62 31.69 33.65
C GLY A 254 -49.83 32.28 34.35
#